data_AF-A0A151JA16-F1
#
_entry.id   AF-A0A151JA16-F1
#
_cell.length_a   1.000
_cell.length_b   1.000
_cell.length_c   1.000
_cell.angle_alpha   90.00
_cell.angle_beta   90.00
_cell.angle_gamma   90.00
#
_symmetry.space_group_name_H-M   'P 1'
#
loop_
_entity.id
_entity.type
_entity.pdbx_description
1 polymer ?
#
loop_
_entity_poly.entity_id
_entity_poly.type
_entity_poly.pdbx_seq_one_letter_code
_entity_poly.pdbx_strand_id
1 'polypeptide(L)'
;MYKKGLTVQPYILIVGSNLNNVHSYYVIINNKNYQLNTLLDALKFCFQTYFALNLKYAPESQHLWYLFERELFNIISDKDVKIPFLNDLLQKYSPYPGSTINVLSRGRSVVNKKKKSDEVSMIVEKSKGQIIDLHKIFEQFSELPNMFDDIICYMQEEEFLYDEKICVEAELWKEVKQKFPNKIVFPLYLFYDDFEPNNPLGSKSGIYKIGAVYISIASVPVQYISSLDNIFLAQLFAAEPILSKEKNLRLQDVTIMSASEMLALVIYFPIVVGDLVPSTESVWDFYLVLYKIFDILPSRTISKSSISYLKTLIAEHHQLYRHLFEQTLKPKFNILLHYPRILKKVGPVRHIWVMRYEAFHKQLKATAKISHYRVNLLLTLCIKQQLELSYRFLSRKGLTNPIECGQFIGVLHDIKEIRLHSK
;
A
#
# COMPACT_ATOMS: atom_id res chain seq x y z
N MET A 1 -5.21 23.60 -11.57
CA MET A 1 -5.58 23.19 -12.94
C MET A 1 -6.08 24.37 -13.76
N TYR A 2 -7.05 25.16 -13.30
CA TYR A 2 -7.56 26.35 -14.02
C TYR A 2 -6.50 27.41 -14.39
N LYS A 3 -5.53 27.70 -13.51
CA LYS A 3 -4.40 28.62 -13.80
C LYS A 3 -3.48 28.15 -14.95
N LYS A 4 -3.62 26.92 -15.44
CA LYS A 4 -2.83 26.34 -16.54
C LYS A 4 -3.63 26.20 -17.86
N GLY A 5 -4.82 26.79 -17.96
CA GLY A 5 -5.65 26.72 -19.18
C GLY A 5 -6.28 25.35 -19.47
N LEU A 6 -6.20 24.41 -18.52
CA LEU A 6 -6.79 23.08 -18.64
C LEU A 6 -8.20 23.07 -18.03
N THR A 7 -9.20 22.66 -18.81
CA THR A 7 -10.59 22.52 -18.37
C THR A 7 -10.76 21.23 -17.57
N VAL A 8 -11.36 21.34 -16.39
CA VAL A 8 -11.69 20.20 -15.54
C VAL A 8 -13.04 19.66 -15.98
N GLN A 9 -13.11 18.36 -16.25
CA GLN A 9 -14.36 17.69 -16.66
C GLN A 9 -15.39 17.74 -15.52
N PRO A 10 -16.71 17.68 -15.82
CA PRO A 10 -17.74 17.64 -14.78
C PRO A 10 -17.50 16.50 -13.78
N TYR A 11 -17.63 16.78 -12.49
CA TYR A 11 -17.43 15.77 -11.44
C TYR A 11 -18.44 15.92 -10.31
N ILE A 12 -18.69 14.79 -9.63
CA ILE A 12 -19.66 14.70 -8.54
C ILE A 12 -18.94 14.87 -7.22
N LEU A 13 -19.54 15.66 -6.33
CA LEU A 13 -19.03 15.94 -5.01
C LEU A 13 -20.11 15.60 -3.99
N ILE A 14 -19.81 14.64 -3.11
CA ILE A 14 -20.71 14.20 -2.05
C ILE A 14 -20.32 14.89 -0.76
N VAL A 15 -21.26 15.55 -0.08
CA VAL A 15 -21.02 16.30 1.16
C VAL A 15 -21.89 15.74 2.28
N GLY A 16 -21.25 15.42 3.39
CA GLY A 16 -21.85 14.88 4.59
C GLY A 16 -20.88 15.04 5.75
N SER A 17 -21.41 15.01 6.97
CA SER A 17 -20.60 15.05 8.21
C SER A 17 -19.88 13.72 8.45
N ASN A 18 -20.40 12.62 7.90
CA ASN A 18 -19.80 11.28 7.87
C ASN A 18 -20.46 10.45 6.74
N LEU A 19 -19.98 9.22 6.49
CA LEU A 19 -20.51 8.35 5.42
C LEU A 19 -21.93 7.86 5.67
N ASN A 20 -22.39 7.87 6.92
CA ASN A 20 -23.75 7.50 7.31
C ASN A 20 -24.72 8.68 7.26
N ASN A 21 -24.21 9.91 7.08
CA ASN A 21 -24.98 11.15 7.16
C ASN A 21 -24.56 12.10 6.03
N VAL A 22 -25.01 11.76 4.83
CA VAL A 22 -24.81 12.54 3.61
C VAL A 22 -25.96 13.52 3.43
N HIS A 23 -25.65 14.81 3.39
CA HIS A 23 -26.64 15.88 3.41
C HIS A 23 -26.85 16.55 2.05
N SER A 24 -25.85 16.50 1.17
CA SER A 24 -25.94 17.14 -0.14
C SER A 24 -25.03 16.52 -1.18
N TYR A 25 -25.50 16.52 -2.43
CA TYR A 25 -24.78 16.01 -3.58
C TYR A 25 -24.64 17.15 -4.58
N TYR A 26 -23.45 17.38 -5.11
CA TYR A 26 -23.21 18.44 -6.08
C TYR A 26 -22.61 17.87 -7.36
N VAL A 27 -22.91 18.53 -8.47
CA VAL A 27 -22.18 18.39 -9.72
C VAL A 27 -21.50 19.70 -10.02
N ILE A 28 -20.18 19.65 -10.20
CA ILE A 28 -19.35 20.83 -10.47
C ILE A 28 -19.06 20.88 -11.96
N ILE A 29 -19.38 22.01 -12.59
CA ILE A 29 -19.05 22.28 -14.00
C ILE A 29 -18.23 23.57 -14.02
N ASN A 30 -16.93 23.45 -14.28
CA ASN A 30 -15.96 24.54 -14.15
C ASN A 30 -16.00 25.17 -12.73
N ASN A 31 -16.53 26.39 -12.60
CA ASN A 31 -16.63 27.14 -11.34
C ASN A 31 -18.08 27.26 -10.81
N LYS A 32 -19.04 26.53 -11.40
CA LYS A 32 -20.44 26.55 -10.97
C LYS A 32 -20.83 25.22 -10.33
N ASN A 33 -21.58 25.29 -9.23
CA ASN A 33 -21.99 24.15 -8.42
C ASN A 33 -23.50 23.96 -8.55
N TYR A 34 -23.95 22.75 -8.86
CA TYR A 34 -25.36 22.39 -8.95
C TYR A 34 -25.68 21.36 -7.87
N GLN A 35 -26.61 21.68 -6.96
CA GLN A 35 -26.97 20.81 -5.84
C GLN A 35 -28.14 19.88 -6.22
N LEU A 36 -28.03 18.61 -5.81
CA LEU A 36 -28.97 17.53 -6.06
C LEU A 36 -29.30 16.81 -4.74
N ASN A 37 -30.46 16.15 -4.72
CA ASN A 37 -31.03 15.55 -3.51
C ASN A 37 -30.48 14.15 -3.20
N THR A 38 -30.00 13.42 -4.21
CA THR A 38 -29.43 12.08 -4.04
C THR A 38 -28.14 11.89 -4.84
N LEU A 39 -27.31 10.92 -4.44
CA LEU A 39 -26.11 10.53 -5.20
C LEU A 39 -26.47 10.10 -6.61
N LEU A 40 -27.56 9.33 -6.72
CA LEU A 40 -28.03 8.85 -7.99
C LEU A 40 -28.40 10.03 -8.89
N ASP A 41 -29.13 11.03 -8.38
CA ASP A 41 -29.49 12.25 -9.12
C ASP A 41 -28.27 13.07 -9.52
N ALA A 42 -27.24 13.14 -8.68
CA ALA A 42 -25.98 13.78 -9.03
C ALA A 42 -25.22 13.02 -10.12
N LEU A 43 -25.24 11.67 -10.09
CA LEU A 43 -24.75 10.84 -11.19
C LEU A 43 -25.53 11.11 -12.48
N LYS A 44 -26.87 11.21 -12.40
CA LYS A 44 -27.75 11.55 -13.53
C LYS A 44 -27.41 12.91 -14.13
N PHE A 45 -27.35 13.93 -13.29
CA PHE A 45 -27.09 15.28 -13.72
C PHE A 45 -25.68 15.42 -14.30
N CYS A 46 -24.66 14.82 -13.67
CA CYS A 46 -23.29 14.83 -14.17
C CYS A 46 -23.20 14.16 -15.55
N PHE A 47 -23.84 13.00 -15.70
CA PHE A 47 -23.92 12.32 -16.98
C PHE A 47 -24.59 13.18 -18.07
N GLN A 48 -25.75 13.77 -17.79
CA GLN A 48 -26.48 14.64 -18.73
C GLN A 48 -25.65 15.84 -19.19
N THR A 49 -24.76 16.37 -18.34
CA THR A 49 -23.92 17.52 -18.70
C THR A 49 -22.89 17.19 -19.78
N TYR A 50 -22.42 15.93 -19.88
CA TYR A 50 -21.56 15.51 -20.98
C TYR A 50 -22.26 15.65 -22.33
N PHE A 51 -23.56 15.29 -22.40
CA PHE A 51 -24.36 15.43 -23.62
C PHE A 51 -24.71 16.89 -23.90
N ALA A 52 -25.20 17.62 -22.89
CA ALA A 52 -25.64 19.00 -23.05
C ALA A 52 -24.50 19.94 -23.49
N LEU A 53 -23.27 19.67 -23.04
CA LEU A 53 -22.08 20.46 -23.37
C LEU A 53 -21.24 19.84 -24.50
N ASN A 54 -21.70 18.72 -25.09
CA ASN A 54 -21.01 17.96 -26.13
C ASN A 54 -19.54 17.64 -25.78
N LEU A 55 -19.31 17.22 -24.54
CA LEU A 55 -17.99 16.90 -24.02
C LEU A 55 -17.61 15.46 -24.34
N LYS A 56 -16.34 15.23 -24.66
CA LYS A 56 -15.80 13.85 -24.77
C LYS A 56 -15.49 13.31 -23.37
N TYR A 57 -15.86 12.06 -23.10
CA TYR A 57 -15.44 11.37 -21.89
C TYR A 57 -13.91 11.30 -21.81
N ALA A 58 -13.34 11.47 -20.62
CA ALA A 58 -11.91 11.35 -20.42
C ALA A 58 -11.45 9.91 -20.75
N PRO A 59 -10.39 9.70 -21.56
CA PRO A 59 -9.97 8.38 -22.02
C PRO A 59 -9.78 7.36 -20.89
N GLU A 60 -9.28 7.82 -19.74
CA GLU A 60 -8.99 7.01 -18.57
C GLU A 60 -10.25 6.52 -17.84
N SER A 61 -11.41 7.18 -18.03
CA SER A 61 -12.68 6.87 -17.37
C SER A 61 -13.83 6.59 -18.34
N GLN A 62 -13.58 6.66 -19.65
CA GLN A 62 -14.58 6.50 -20.71
C GLN A 62 -15.38 5.19 -20.60
N HIS A 63 -14.72 4.10 -20.18
CA HIS A 63 -15.36 2.80 -19.97
C HIS A 63 -16.32 2.78 -18.77
N LEU A 64 -16.12 3.63 -17.76
CA LEU A 64 -17.03 3.78 -16.62
C LEU A 64 -18.25 4.61 -17.01
N TRP A 65 -18.09 5.65 -17.84
CA TRP A 65 -19.20 6.46 -18.32
C TRP A 65 -20.13 5.68 -19.26
N TYR A 66 -19.57 4.89 -20.19
CA TYR A 66 -20.37 3.97 -20.99
C TYR A 66 -21.04 2.87 -20.15
N LEU A 67 -20.48 2.52 -18.99
CA LEU A 67 -21.15 1.62 -18.04
C LEU A 67 -22.41 2.27 -17.47
N PHE A 68 -22.27 3.50 -16.98
CA PHE A 68 -23.41 4.25 -16.45
C PHE A 68 -24.47 4.54 -17.51
N GLU A 69 -24.07 4.87 -18.74
CA GLU A 69 -24.94 5.09 -19.90
C GLU A 69 -25.92 3.92 -20.13
N ARG A 70 -25.42 2.67 -20.06
CA ARG A 70 -26.24 1.47 -20.29
C ARG A 70 -26.95 0.96 -19.05
N GLU A 71 -26.34 1.08 -17.88
CA GLU A 71 -26.75 0.38 -16.65
C GLU A 71 -27.62 1.26 -15.73
N LEU A 72 -27.40 2.58 -15.73
CA LEU A 72 -28.15 3.56 -14.93
C LEU A 72 -29.17 4.37 -15.75
N PHE A 73 -28.92 4.56 -17.06
CA PHE A 73 -29.72 5.47 -17.91
C PHE A 73 -30.43 4.79 -19.08
N ASN A 74 -30.13 3.53 -19.41
CA ASN A 74 -30.67 2.81 -20.56
C ASN A 74 -30.52 3.55 -21.91
N ILE A 75 -29.48 4.36 -22.08
CA ILE A 75 -29.20 5.06 -23.34
C ILE A 75 -28.24 4.21 -24.16
N ILE A 76 -28.57 4.01 -25.44
CA ILE A 76 -27.81 3.21 -26.39
C ILE A 76 -27.72 4.05 -27.67
N SER A 77 -26.51 4.42 -28.09
CA SER A 77 -26.29 5.13 -29.35
C SER A 77 -25.51 4.27 -30.34
N ASP A 78 -25.90 4.32 -31.61
CA ASP A 78 -25.28 3.52 -32.69
C ASP A 78 -23.84 3.95 -33.01
N LYS A 79 -23.42 5.12 -32.51
CA LYS A 79 -22.06 5.64 -32.64
C LYS A 79 -21.17 5.30 -31.42
N ASP A 80 -21.73 4.63 -30.42
CA ASP A 80 -20.99 4.31 -29.20
C ASP A 80 -19.91 3.27 -29.49
N VAL A 81 -18.74 3.48 -28.89
CA VAL A 81 -17.65 2.52 -28.98
C VAL A 81 -18.14 1.20 -28.40
N LYS A 82 -18.21 0.13 -29.21
CA LYS A 82 -18.64 -1.19 -28.76
C LYS A 82 -17.61 -1.75 -27.77
N ILE A 83 -17.84 -1.54 -26.48
CA ILE A 83 -17.03 -2.10 -25.39
C ILE A 83 -17.62 -3.47 -25.00
N PRO A 84 -16.97 -4.60 -25.34
CA PRO A 84 -17.56 -5.94 -25.22
C PRO A 84 -17.79 -6.40 -23.77
N PHE A 85 -17.05 -5.82 -22.80
CA PHE A 85 -17.14 -6.15 -21.37
C PHE A 85 -18.47 -5.75 -20.72
N LEU A 86 -19.19 -4.78 -21.31
CA LEU A 86 -20.39 -4.22 -20.71
C LEU A 86 -21.63 -5.08 -20.91
N ASN A 87 -21.72 -5.75 -22.06
CA ASN A 87 -22.89 -6.57 -22.42
C ASN A 87 -22.94 -7.89 -21.62
N ASP A 88 -21.79 -8.38 -21.14
CA ASP A 88 -21.71 -9.59 -20.28
C ASP A 88 -22.06 -9.29 -18.80
N LEU A 89 -22.02 -8.02 -18.38
CA LEU A 89 -22.24 -7.61 -16.98
C LEU A 89 -23.75 -7.63 -16.60
N LEU A 90 -24.61 -7.33 -17.57
CA LEU A 90 -26.06 -7.11 -17.42
C LEU A 90 -26.87 -8.39 -17.15
N GLN A 91 -26.34 -9.58 -17.44
CA GLN A 91 -27.14 -10.81 -17.46
C GLN A 91 -27.20 -11.61 -16.15
N LYS A 92 -26.49 -11.21 -15.06
CA LYS A 92 -26.11 -12.18 -14.01
C LYS A 92 -26.43 -11.86 -12.54
N TYR A 93 -27.19 -10.81 -12.22
CA TYR A 93 -27.46 -10.41 -10.82
C TYR A 93 -28.84 -10.85 -10.30
N SER A 94 -28.88 -11.79 -9.34
CA SER A 94 -29.98 -11.96 -8.36
C SER A 94 -29.47 -12.56 -7.02
N PRO A 95 -29.89 -12.10 -5.80
CA PRO A 95 -29.22 -12.40 -4.51
C PRO A 95 -30.09 -13.10 -3.43
N TYR A 96 -29.47 -13.73 -2.39
CA TYR A 96 -29.98 -13.81 -0.99
C TYR A 96 -28.83 -13.92 0.06
N PRO A 97 -29.05 -13.52 1.36
CA PRO A 97 -28.02 -13.06 2.30
C PRO A 97 -27.80 -13.95 3.56
N GLY A 98 -26.65 -13.78 4.20
CA GLY A 98 -26.30 -14.35 5.52
C GLY A 98 -25.02 -15.19 5.45
N SER A 99 -23.89 -14.66 5.92
CA SER A 99 -22.50 -15.14 5.70
C SER A 99 -21.98 -14.90 4.27
N THR A 100 -21.87 -13.64 3.85
CA THR A 100 -21.34 -13.37 2.52
C THR A 100 -19.83 -13.58 2.53
N ILE A 101 -19.38 -14.70 1.95
CA ILE A 101 -18.04 -14.78 1.37
C ILE A 101 -17.95 -13.60 0.39
N ASN A 102 -17.23 -12.55 0.75
CA ASN A 102 -17.15 -11.29 0.00
C ASN A 102 -16.29 -11.42 -1.26
N VAL A 103 -16.24 -12.59 -1.87
CA VAL A 103 -15.40 -12.88 -3.03
C VAL A 103 -16.25 -12.77 -4.30
N LEU A 104 -15.99 -11.73 -5.07
CA LEU A 104 -16.55 -11.52 -6.39
C LEU A 104 -15.62 -12.15 -7.42
N SER A 105 -16.09 -13.21 -8.11
CA SER A 105 -15.36 -13.79 -9.23
C SER A 105 -15.59 -12.97 -10.51
N ARG A 106 -14.51 -12.44 -11.10
CA ARG A 106 -14.58 -11.69 -12.37
C ARG A 106 -13.44 -12.13 -13.28
N GLY A 107 -13.76 -12.58 -14.49
CA GLY A 107 -12.77 -12.65 -15.56
C GLY A 107 -12.43 -11.22 -16.00
N ARG A 108 -11.16 -10.82 -15.93
CA ARG A 108 -10.69 -9.52 -16.41
C ARG A 108 -9.61 -9.72 -17.45
N SER A 109 -9.15 -8.65 -18.08
CA SER A 109 -7.93 -8.69 -18.88
C SER A 109 -6.77 -8.03 -18.12
N VAL A 110 -5.63 -8.70 -18.04
CA VAL A 110 -4.37 -8.15 -17.53
C VAL A 110 -3.56 -7.65 -18.72
N VAL A 111 -2.92 -6.49 -18.54
CA VAL A 111 -1.99 -5.93 -19.53
C VAL A 111 -0.65 -6.61 -19.35
N ASN A 112 -0.26 -7.46 -20.29
CA ASN A 112 1.05 -8.11 -20.32
C ASN A 112 2.00 -7.35 -21.24
N LYS A 113 3.26 -7.21 -20.82
CA LYS A 113 4.35 -6.72 -21.68
C LYS A 113 4.98 -7.92 -22.38
N LYS A 114 4.77 -8.07 -23.69
CA LYS A 114 5.57 -9.00 -24.49
C LYS A 114 6.69 -8.23 -25.16
N LYS A 115 7.93 -8.72 -24.96
CA LYS A 115 9.12 -8.23 -25.67
C LYS A 115 9.35 -9.18 -26.85
N LYS A 116 9.10 -8.72 -28.07
CA LYS A 116 9.59 -9.35 -29.30
C LYS A 116 10.52 -8.34 -29.94
N SER A 117 11.78 -8.72 -30.18
CA SER A 117 12.79 -7.98 -30.98
C SER A 117 12.62 -6.45 -30.98
N ASP A 118 13.32 -5.77 -30.08
CA ASP A 118 13.41 -4.30 -29.91
C ASP A 118 12.11 -3.47 -29.74
N GLU A 119 10.93 -4.06 -29.87
CA GLU A 119 9.65 -3.39 -29.59
C GLU A 119 8.95 -3.97 -28.34
N VAL A 120 8.56 -3.07 -27.42
CA VAL A 120 7.73 -3.38 -26.26
C VAL A 120 6.29 -3.13 -26.63
N SER A 121 5.52 -4.20 -26.89
CA SER A 121 4.07 -4.10 -27.11
C SER A 121 3.31 -4.46 -25.84
N MET A 122 2.33 -3.63 -25.48
CA MET A 122 1.39 -3.92 -24.40
C MET A 122 0.20 -4.69 -24.98
N ILE A 123 0.05 -5.95 -24.56
CA ILE A 123 -1.01 -6.84 -25.02
C ILE A 123 -1.98 -7.05 -23.86
N VAL A 124 -3.27 -6.82 -24.10
CA VAL A 124 -4.33 -7.01 -23.11
C VAL A 124 -4.82 -8.46 -23.23
N GLU A 125 -4.50 -9.30 -22.25
CA GLU A 125 -4.88 -10.71 -22.23
C GLU A 125 -5.88 -11.01 -21.12
N LYS A 126 -6.93 -11.80 -21.41
CA LYS A 126 -7.93 -12.20 -20.41
C LYS A 126 -7.28 -13.06 -19.30
N SER A 127 -7.22 -12.56 -18.07
CA SER A 127 -6.79 -13.29 -16.88
C SER A 127 -7.94 -13.55 -15.90
N LYS A 128 -7.86 -14.68 -15.19
CA LYS A 128 -8.80 -15.03 -14.13
C LYS A 128 -8.37 -14.35 -12.84
N GLY A 129 -9.32 -13.70 -12.16
CA GLY A 129 -9.08 -13.03 -10.88
C GLY A 129 -10.27 -13.09 -9.93
N GLN A 130 -9.98 -12.85 -8.66
CA GLN A 130 -10.92 -12.79 -7.56
C GLN A 130 -10.77 -11.43 -6.87
N ILE A 131 -11.88 -10.74 -6.64
CA ILE A 131 -11.92 -9.45 -5.96
C ILE A 131 -12.65 -9.63 -4.64
N ILE A 132 -12.21 -8.91 -3.61
CA ILE A 132 -12.86 -8.90 -2.31
C ILE A 132 -13.62 -7.59 -2.12
N ASP A 133 -14.86 -7.68 -1.62
CA ASP A 133 -15.70 -6.51 -1.29
C ASP A 133 -15.18 -5.83 -0.01
N LEU A 134 -14.38 -4.79 -0.21
CA LEU A 134 -13.76 -4.01 0.86
C LEU A 134 -14.76 -3.16 1.65
N HIS A 135 -15.90 -2.79 1.06
CA HIS A 135 -16.90 -1.98 1.76
C HIS A 135 -17.41 -2.74 2.98
N LYS A 136 -17.87 -3.98 2.78
CA LYS A 136 -18.35 -4.85 3.86
C LYS A 136 -17.27 -5.15 4.89
N ILE A 137 -16.02 -5.33 4.44
CA ILE A 137 -14.89 -5.55 5.34
C ILE A 137 -14.66 -4.36 6.24
N PHE A 138 -14.62 -3.14 5.69
CA PHE A 138 -14.36 -1.94 6.48
C PHE A 138 -15.53 -1.56 7.39
N GLU A 139 -16.76 -1.80 6.96
CA GLU A 139 -17.95 -1.69 7.81
C GLU A 139 -17.82 -2.60 9.04
N GLN A 140 -17.62 -3.91 8.84
CA GLN A 140 -17.46 -4.87 9.94
C GLN A 140 -16.20 -4.62 10.78
N PHE A 141 -15.11 -4.16 10.16
CA PHE A 141 -13.89 -3.80 10.86
C PHE A 141 -14.11 -2.60 11.78
N SER A 142 -14.85 -1.59 11.33
CA SER A 142 -15.14 -0.40 12.14
C SER A 142 -16.06 -0.68 13.34
N GLU A 143 -16.90 -1.72 13.25
CA GLU A 143 -17.80 -2.17 14.32
C GLU A 143 -17.09 -3.01 15.41
N LEU A 144 -15.81 -3.33 15.22
CA LEU A 144 -15.03 -4.01 16.24
C LEU A 144 -14.85 -3.12 17.48
N PRO A 145 -14.85 -3.70 18.71
CA PRO A 145 -14.72 -2.94 19.94
C PRO A 145 -13.49 -2.01 19.92
N ASN A 146 -13.72 -0.74 20.25
CA ASN A 146 -12.72 0.34 20.32
C ASN A 146 -11.94 0.61 19.02
N MET A 147 -12.22 -0.09 17.90
CA MET A 147 -11.43 0.02 16.68
C MET A 147 -11.44 1.43 16.10
N PHE A 148 -12.64 1.98 15.90
CA PHE A 148 -12.81 3.30 15.33
C PHE A 148 -12.26 4.39 16.27
N ASP A 149 -12.62 4.32 17.55
CA ASP A 149 -12.24 5.32 18.54
C ASP A 149 -10.73 5.37 18.76
N ASP A 150 -10.06 4.21 18.85
CA ASP A 150 -8.61 4.12 19.02
C ASP A 150 -7.86 4.73 17.81
N ILE A 151 -8.35 4.48 16.59
CA ILE A 151 -7.77 5.04 15.37
C ILE A 151 -7.95 6.57 15.33
N ILE A 152 -9.13 7.06 15.69
CA ILE A 152 -9.40 8.51 15.71
C ILE A 152 -8.57 9.21 16.78
N CYS A 153 -8.50 8.65 17.98
CA CYS A 153 -7.69 9.17 19.07
C CYS A 153 -6.22 9.28 18.63
N TYR A 154 -5.69 8.21 18.04
CA TYR A 154 -4.32 8.18 17.51
C TYR A 154 -4.07 9.25 16.43
N MET A 155 -5.01 9.44 15.51
CA MET A 155 -4.89 10.50 14.49
C MET A 155 -4.88 11.90 15.10
N GLN A 156 -5.68 12.15 16.14
CA GLN A 156 -5.70 13.44 16.82
C GLN A 156 -4.40 13.70 17.59
N GLU A 157 -3.86 12.67 18.25
CA GLU A 157 -2.56 12.73 18.92
C GLU A 157 -1.40 13.01 17.94
N GLU A 158 -1.38 12.34 16.78
CA GLU A 158 -0.38 12.59 15.75
C GLU A 158 -0.45 14.02 15.20
N GLU A 159 -1.66 14.58 15.03
CA GLU A 159 -1.86 15.93 14.55
C GLU A 159 -1.26 16.98 15.50
N PHE A 160 -1.42 16.77 16.82
CA PHE A 160 -0.85 17.63 17.86
C PHE A 160 0.68 17.57 17.90
N LEU A 161 1.27 16.38 17.68
CA LEU A 161 2.72 16.16 17.77
C LEU A 161 3.49 16.53 16.50
N TYR A 162 2.79 16.93 15.42
CA TYR A 162 3.40 17.16 14.12
C TYR A 162 4.52 18.21 14.11
N ASP A 163 4.39 19.26 14.92
CA ASP A 163 5.35 20.35 14.91
C ASP A 163 6.73 19.93 15.44
N GLU A 164 6.76 18.91 16.30
CA GLU A 164 7.99 18.32 16.85
C GLU A 164 8.44 17.06 16.09
N LYS A 165 7.50 16.23 15.61
CA LYS A 165 7.78 14.93 14.98
C LYS A 165 6.92 14.72 13.73
N ILE A 166 7.54 14.35 12.62
CA ILE A 166 6.85 13.90 11.41
C ILE A 166 6.42 12.45 11.63
N CYS A 167 5.11 12.25 11.72
CA CYS A 167 4.44 10.97 11.87
C CYS A 167 3.72 10.58 10.56
N VAL A 168 2.66 9.73 10.61
CA VAL A 168 1.87 9.35 9.42
C VAL A 168 1.16 10.59 8.82
N GLU A 169 0.91 11.60 9.64
CA GLU A 169 0.36 12.93 9.31
C GLU A 169 1.28 13.86 8.48
N ALA A 170 2.01 13.34 7.49
CA ALA A 170 2.98 14.12 6.70
C ALA A 170 2.34 15.17 5.78
N GLU A 171 3.15 16.01 5.10
CA GLU A 171 2.66 17.17 4.31
C GLU A 171 1.56 16.80 3.30
N LEU A 172 1.70 15.66 2.62
CA LEU A 172 0.71 15.19 1.65
C LEU A 172 -0.65 14.98 2.31
N TRP A 173 -0.65 14.43 3.52
CA TRP A 173 -1.87 14.10 4.23
C TRP A 173 -2.60 15.37 4.69
N LYS A 174 -1.86 16.39 5.12
CA LYS A 174 -2.42 17.71 5.42
C LYS A 174 -3.08 18.35 4.20
N GLU A 175 -2.41 18.32 3.04
CA GLU A 175 -2.97 18.81 1.78
C GLU A 175 -4.25 18.04 1.37
N VAL A 176 -4.33 16.75 1.69
CA VAL A 176 -5.51 15.92 1.41
C VAL A 176 -6.64 16.23 2.40
N LYS A 177 -6.37 16.28 3.71
CA LYS A 177 -7.35 16.63 4.75
C LYS A 177 -7.99 18.00 4.49
N GLN A 178 -7.20 19.01 4.09
CA GLN A 178 -7.70 20.35 3.76
C GLN A 178 -8.75 20.37 2.64
N LYS A 179 -8.73 19.40 1.73
CA LYS A 179 -9.74 19.29 0.65
C LYS A 179 -11.10 18.79 1.16
N PHE A 180 -11.16 18.27 2.39
CA PHE A 180 -12.34 17.66 2.98
C PHE A 180 -12.62 18.22 4.38
N PRO A 181 -12.98 19.51 4.49
CA PRO A 181 -13.27 20.13 5.78
C PRO A 181 -14.45 19.44 6.47
N ASN A 182 -14.38 19.32 7.79
CA ASN A 182 -15.40 18.69 8.65
C ASN A 182 -15.72 17.22 8.32
N LYS A 183 -14.77 16.51 7.69
CA LYS A 183 -14.87 15.08 7.42
C LYS A 183 -13.71 14.33 8.03
N ILE A 184 -14.00 13.12 8.50
CA ILE A 184 -12.97 12.16 8.86
C ILE A 184 -12.47 11.52 7.55
N VAL A 185 -11.16 11.55 7.34
CA VAL A 185 -10.50 10.96 6.17
C VAL A 185 -9.53 9.91 6.68
N PHE A 186 -9.57 8.68 6.14
CA PHE A 186 -8.57 7.65 6.47
C PHE A 186 -7.63 7.41 5.29
N PRO A 187 -6.30 7.47 5.46
CA PRO A 187 -5.36 7.13 4.41
C PRO A 187 -5.28 5.61 4.26
N LEU A 188 -5.33 5.14 3.02
CA LEU A 188 -5.15 3.73 2.68
C LEU A 188 -3.85 3.54 1.92
N TYR A 189 -3.03 2.57 2.36
CA TYR A 189 -1.88 2.12 1.60
C TYR A 189 -2.26 0.95 0.73
N LEU A 190 -2.00 1.08 -0.57
CA LEU A 190 -2.18 0.03 -1.56
C LEU A 190 -0.81 -0.60 -1.86
N PHE A 191 -0.71 -1.91 -1.75
CA PHE A 191 0.49 -2.67 -2.09
C PHE A 191 0.17 -3.75 -3.12
N TYR A 192 1.05 -3.94 -4.09
CA TYR A 192 0.94 -4.98 -5.11
C TYR A 192 2.28 -5.68 -5.27
N ASP A 193 2.25 -7.01 -5.31
CA ASP A 193 3.40 -7.84 -5.64
C ASP A 193 2.96 -9.23 -6.13
N ASP A 194 3.86 -9.90 -6.83
CA ASP A 194 3.63 -11.24 -7.38
C ASP A 194 4.36 -12.30 -6.56
N PHE A 195 3.70 -13.43 -6.30
CA PHE A 195 4.31 -14.56 -5.61
C PHE A 195 4.05 -15.89 -6.31
N GLU A 196 4.98 -16.83 -6.09
CA GLU A 196 4.85 -18.21 -6.56
C GLU A 196 4.33 -19.11 -5.43
N PRO A 197 3.18 -19.77 -5.59
CA PRO A 197 2.59 -20.64 -4.58
C PRO A 197 3.23 -22.03 -4.51
N ASN A 198 4.00 -22.45 -5.52
CA ASN A 198 4.57 -23.80 -5.62
C ASN A 198 6.09 -23.83 -5.45
N ASN A 199 6.61 -25.02 -5.12
CA ASN A 199 8.03 -25.27 -4.86
C ASN A 199 8.91 -24.75 -6.02
N PRO A 200 9.86 -23.82 -5.77
CA PRO A 200 10.71 -23.21 -6.79
C PRO A 200 11.68 -24.19 -7.49
N LEU A 201 11.71 -25.46 -7.07
CA LEU A 201 12.59 -26.51 -7.60
C LEU A 201 11.84 -27.59 -8.41
N GLY A 202 10.50 -27.55 -8.48
CA GLY A 202 9.73 -28.51 -9.25
C GLY A 202 9.77 -28.24 -10.76
N SER A 203 9.43 -29.24 -11.58
CA SER A 203 9.30 -29.12 -13.05
C SER A 203 8.30 -28.07 -13.53
N LYS A 204 7.50 -27.50 -12.60
CA LYS A 204 6.54 -26.41 -12.84
C LYS A 204 6.90 -25.07 -12.15
N SER A 205 8.15 -24.93 -11.70
CA SER A 205 8.68 -23.67 -11.14
C SER A 205 8.61 -22.55 -12.18
N GLY A 206 8.12 -21.36 -11.80
CA GLY A 206 7.96 -20.21 -12.70
C GLY A 206 6.72 -20.22 -13.62
N ILE A 207 5.91 -21.28 -13.65
CA ILE A 207 4.76 -21.40 -14.58
C ILE A 207 3.49 -20.69 -14.04
N TYR A 208 3.34 -20.60 -12.71
CA TYR A 208 2.13 -20.08 -12.07
C TYR A 208 2.47 -18.98 -11.06
N LYS A 209 2.49 -17.72 -11.50
CA LYS A 209 2.58 -16.57 -10.59
C LYS A 209 1.18 -16.08 -10.23
N ILE A 210 1.01 -15.63 -9.00
CA ILE A 210 -0.21 -15.01 -8.50
C ILE A 210 0.15 -13.57 -8.14
N GLY A 211 -0.55 -12.63 -8.77
CA GLY A 211 -0.50 -11.23 -8.37
C GLY A 211 -1.49 -10.99 -7.23
N ALA A 212 -1.02 -10.30 -6.19
CA ALA A 212 -1.82 -9.99 -5.02
C ALA A 212 -1.82 -8.49 -4.73
N VAL A 213 -3.01 -7.97 -4.45
CA VAL A 213 -3.22 -6.58 -4.05
C VAL A 213 -3.69 -6.55 -2.62
N TYR A 214 -3.00 -5.77 -1.79
CA TYR A 214 -3.26 -5.61 -0.37
C TYR A 214 -3.57 -4.16 -0.05
N ILE A 215 -4.38 -3.96 0.97
CA ILE A 215 -4.71 -2.66 1.53
C ILE A 215 -4.43 -2.67 3.02
N SER A 216 -3.82 -1.61 3.52
CA SER A 216 -3.74 -1.34 4.96
C SER A 216 -4.23 0.07 5.26
N ILE A 217 -4.76 0.26 6.47
CA ILE A 217 -5.19 1.58 6.96
C ILE A 217 -3.99 2.23 7.63
N ALA A 218 -3.50 3.33 7.06
CA ALA A 218 -2.28 4.00 7.51
C ALA A 218 -2.42 4.59 8.93
N SER A 219 -3.63 4.97 9.31
CA SER A 219 -3.95 5.54 10.62
C SER A 219 -4.08 4.53 11.76
N VAL A 220 -3.89 3.23 11.50
CA VAL A 220 -3.83 2.25 12.59
C VAL A 220 -2.61 2.56 13.47
N PRO A 221 -2.75 2.63 14.80
CA PRO A 221 -1.65 2.98 15.69
C PRO A 221 -0.41 2.12 15.44
N VAL A 222 0.78 2.73 15.51
CA VAL A 222 2.06 2.09 15.11
C VAL A 222 2.38 0.78 15.83
N GLN A 223 1.85 0.59 17.03
CA GLN A 223 1.98 -0.67 17.78
C GLN A 223 1.22 -1.84 17.13
N TYR A 224 0.14 -1.57 16.40
CA TYR A 224 -0.69 -2.59 15.74
C TYR A 224 -0.42 -2.72 14.24
N ILE A 225 0.24 -1.75 13.59
CA ILE A 225 0.54 -1.79 12.14
C ILE A 225 1.41 -2.99 11.74
N SER A 226 2.17 -3.51 12.69
CA SER A 226 2.99 -4.70 12.49
C SER A 226 2.16 -5.99 12.49
N SER A 227 0.89 -6.01 12.91
CA SER A 227 0.06 -7.22 12.84
C SER A 227 -0.37 -7.52 11.40
N LEU A 228 -0.33 -8.79 10.99
CA LEU A 228 -0.89 -9.20 9.69
C LEU A 228 -2.41 -9.07 9.66
N ASP A 229 -3.06 -9.10 10.83
CA ASP A 229 -4.51 -8.98 10.96
C ASP A 229 -5.02 -7.63 10.42
N ASN A 230 -4.16 -6.61 10.34
CA ASN A 230 -4.49 -5.27 9.85
C ASN A 230 -4.10 -5.03 8.38
N ILE A 231 -3.79 -6.10 7.64
CA ILE A 231 -3.58 -6.11 6.19
C ILE A 231 -4.74 -6.85 5.54
N PHE A 232 -5.43 -6.19 4.61
CA PHE A 232 -6.60 -6.72 3.92
C PHE A 232 -6.26 -7.12 2.49
N LEU A 233 -6.57 -8.36 2.13
CA LEU A 233 -6.48 -8.80 0.74
C LEU A 233 -7.62 -8.17 -0.07
N ALA A 234 -7.27 -7.42 -1.12
CA ALA A 234 -8.25 -6.75 -2.00
C ALA A 234 -8.48 -7.55 -3.28
N GLN A 235 -7.43 -8.15 -3.84
CA GLN A 235 -7.52 -8.88 -5.11
C GLN A 235 -6.44 -9.95 -5.23
N LEU A 236 -6.80 -11.08 -5.84
CA LEU A 236 -5.85 -12.07 -6.38
C LEU A 236 -6.12 -12.29 -7.87
N PHE A 237 -5.07 -12.38 -8.68
CA PHE A 237 -5.21 -12.69 -10.10
C PHE A 237 -4.02 -13.52 -10.61
N ALA A 238 -4.24 -14.24 -11.71
CA ALA A 238 -3.15 -14.93 -12.40
C ALA A 238 -2.20 -13.88 -13.00
N ALA A 239 -0.95 -13.89 -12.57
CA ALA A 239 0.11 -13.08 -13.14
C ALA A 239 0.91 -13.93 -14.14
N GLU A 240 1.26 -13.37 -15.30
CA GLU A 240 2.11 -14.08 -16.24
C GLU A 240 3.53 -14.24 -15.68
N PRO A 241 4.23 -15.32 -16.04
CA PRO A 241 5.67 -15.37 -15.91
C PRO A 241 6.27 -14.21 -16.71
N ILE A 242 6.94 -13.28 -16.04
CA ILE A 242 7.92 -12.44 -16.73
C ILE A 242 8.94 -13.42 -17.32
N LEU A 243 8.93 -13.58 -18.65
CA LEU A 243 9.88 -14.39 -19.42
C LEU A 243 11.27 -14.17 -18.83
N SER A 244 11.82 -15.24 -18.25
CA SER A 244 13.18 -15.33 -17.72
C SER A 244 13.73 -14.05 -17.10
N LYS A 245 13.58 -13.89 -15.78
CA LYS A 245 14.79 -13.47 -15.07
C LYS A 245 15.79 -14.59 -15.33
N GLU A 246 16.81 -14.31 -16.13
CA GLU A 246 18.02 -15.14 -16.13
C GLU A 246 18.28 -15.51 -14.68
N LYS A 247 18.43 -16.81 -14.39
CA LYS A 247 18.97 -17.23 -13.11
C LYS A 247 20.33 -16.54 -13.04
N ASN A 248 20.40 -15.39 -12.37
CA ASN A 248 21.66 -14.77 -12.05
C ASN A 248 22.50 -15.89 -11.47
N LEU A 249 23.64 -16.16 -12.11
CA LEU A 249 24.61 -17.11 -11.60
C LEU A 249 24.75 -16.82 -10.11
N ARG A 250 24.45 -17.83 -9.29
CA ARG A 250 24.74 -17.75 -7.86
C ARG A 250 26.25 -17.61 -7.78
N LEU A 251 26.74 -16.40 -7.54
CA LEU A 251 28.11 -16.21 -7.08
C LEU A 251 28.24 -17.10 -5.85
N GLN A 252 29.12 -18.10 -5.93
CA GLN A 252 29.22 -19.18 -4.94
C GLN A 252 29.67 -18.67 -3.56
N ASP A 253 30.12 -17.40 -3.48
CA ASP A 253 30.70 -16.79 -2.28
C ASP A 253 29.84 -15.68 -1.63
N VAL A 254 28.54 -15.58 -1.96
CA VAL A 254 27.66 -14.56 -1.35
C VAL A 254 26.77 -15.19 -0.29
N THR A 255 26.92 -14.77 0.97
CA THR A 255 25.98 -15.12 2.06
C THR A 255 24.59 -14.60 1.72
N ILE A 256 23.66 -15.51 1.45
CA ILE A 256 22.26 -15.18 1.17
C ILE A 256 21.58 -14.89 2.50
N MET A 257 21.18 -13.63 2.72
CA MET A 257 20.43 -13.20 3.91
C MET A 257 19.06 -12.66 3.49
N SER A 258 18.04 -12.94 4.29
CA SER A 258 16.73 -12.27 4.20
C SER A 258 16.86 -10.79 4.54
N ALA A 259 15.85 -9.99 4.17
CA ALA A 259 15.85 -8.56 4.47
C ALA A 259 15.90 -8.24 5.98
N SER A 260 15.27 -9.08 6.81
CA SER A 260 15.33 -8.97 8.27
C SER A 260 16.70 -9.33 8.82
N GLU A 261 17.34 -10.38 8.30
CA GLU A 261 18.69 -10.76 8.70
C GLU A 261 19.71 -9.70 8.27
N MET A 262 19.56 -9.14 7.07
CA MET A 262 20.42 -8.04 6.59
C MET A 262 20.26 -6.79 7.46
N LEU A 263 19.03 -6.44 7.85
CA LEU A 263 18.79 -5.32 8.77
C LEU A 263 19.43 -5.58 10.13
N ALA A 264 19.29 -6.79 10.67
CA ALA A 264 19.93 -7.18 11.93
C ALA A 264 21.47 -7.10 11.82
N LEU A 265 22.04 -7.58 10.72
CA LEU A 265 23.47 -7.46 10.47
C LEU A 265 23.91 -6.00 10.49
N VAL A 266 23.25 -5.13 9.71
CA VAL A 266 23.62 -3.70 9.67
C VAL A 266 23.52 -3.05 11.05
N ILE A 267 22.53 -3.43 11.87
CA ILE A 267 22.33 -2.85 13.21
C ILE A 267 23.35 -3.35 14.23
N TYR A 268 23.62 -4.66 14.26
CA TYR A 268 24.42 -5.30 15.31
C TYR A 268 25.90 -5.45 14.95
N PHE A 269 26.26 -5.46 13.67
CA PHE A 269 27.65 -5.61 13.23
C PHE A 269 28.61 -4.56 13.83
N PRO A 270 28.29 -3.24 13.91
CA PRO A 270 29.19 -2.28 14.54
C PRO A 270 29.41 -2.56 16.03
N ILE A 271 28.43 -3.18 16.71
CA ILE A 271 28.52 -3.55 18.13
C ILE A 271 29.43 -4.76 18.31
N VAL A 272 29.40 -5.71 17.36
CA VAL A 272 30.11 -6.99 17.46
C VAL A 272 31.58 -6.87 17.09
N VAL A 273 31.92 -6.05 16.08
CA VAL A 273 33.30 -5.97 15.57
C VAL A 273 33.93 -4.60 15.68
N GLY A 274 33.19 -3.57 16.11
CA GLY A 274 33.65 -2.18 16.03
C GLY A 274 34.89 -1.87 16.85
N ASP A 275 35.12 -2.59 17.95
CA ASP A 275 36.33 -2.52 18.77
C ASP A 275 37.55 -3.22 18.14
N LEU A 276 37.32 -4.12 17.18
CA LEU A 276 38.35 -4.86 16.45
C LEU A 276 38.83 -4.13 15.19
N VAL A 277 38.12 -3.09 14.73
CA VAL A 277 38.47 -2.37 13.50
C VAL A 277 39.45 -1.23 13.80
N PRO A 278 40.62 -1.17 13.13
CA PRO A 278 41.57 -0.08 13.29
C PRO A 278 40.96 1.28 12.91
N SER A 279 41.29 2.33 13.64
CA SER A 279 40.83 3.71 13.39
C SER A 279 41.34 4.32 12.08
N THR A 280 42.31 3.68 11.42
CA THR A 280 42.86 4.09 10.12
C THR A 280 42.06 3.57 8.93
N GLU A 281 41.07 2.69 9.16
CA GLU A 281 40.35 2.01 8.09
C GLU A 281 39.24 2.89 7.50
N SER A 282 39.54 3.53 6.37
CA SER A 282 38.61 4.43 5.66
C SER A 282 37.31 3.75 5.19
N VAL A 283 37.33 2.43 4.94
CA VAL A 283 36.12 1.67 4.59
C VAL A 283 35.17 1.56 5.78
N TRP A 284 35.70 1.57 7.01
CA TRP A 284 34.90 1.57 8.23
C TRP A 284 34.13 2.87 8.39
N ASP A 285 34.76 4.01 8.12
CA ASP A 285 34.08 5.32 8.14
C ASP A 285 32.91 5.36 7.16
N PHE A 286 33.11 4.84 5.95
CA PHE A 286 32.04 4.67 4.97
C PHE A 286 30.88 3.83 5.51
N TYR A 287 31.19 2.71 6.18
CA TYR A 287 30.18 1.86 6.81
C TYR A 287 29.46 2.56 7.98
N LEU A 288 30.16 3.33 8.81
CA LEU A 288 29.55 4.10 9.90
C LEU A 288 28.59 5.18 9.38
N VAL A 289 28.90 5.83 8.27
CA VAL A 289 27.95 6.76 7.61
C VAL A 289 26.72 6.01 7.13
N LEU A 290 26.88 4.82 6.54
CA LEU A 290 25.75 3.96 6.16
C LEU A 290 24.92 3.56 7.38
N TYR A 291 25.56 3.19 8.48
CA TYR A 291 24.88 2.86 9.75
C TYR A 291 24.04 4.04 10.25
N LYS A 292 24.59 5.26 10.27
CA LYS A 292 23.84 6.48 10.66
C LYS A 292 22.63 6.73 9.76
N ILE A 293 22.73 6.45 8.47
CA ILE A 293 21.57 6.50 7.55
C ILE A 293 20.52 5.45 7.97
N PHE A 294 20.97 4.22 8.26
CA PHE A 294 20.12 3.12 8.69
C PHE A 294 19.57 3.25 10.12
N ASP A 295 20.08 4.18 10.93
CA ASP A 295 19.49 4.53 12.23
C ASP A 295 18.26 5.46 12.03
N ILE A 296 18.37 6.40 11.10
CA ILE A 296 17.30 7.38 10.83
C ILE A 296 16.14 6.75 10.04
N LEU A 297 16.41 6.01 8.96
CA LEU A 297 15.37 5.52 8.04
C LEU A 297 14.30 4.60 8.67
N PRO A 298 14.63 3.60 9.52
CA PRO A 298 13.66 2.73 10.16
C PRO A 298 13.11 3.30 11.47
N SER A 299 13.39 4.56 11.80
CA SER A 299 12.78 5.21 12.95
C SER A 299 11.26 5.32 12.76
N ARG A 300 10.49 5.09 13.83
CA ARG A 300 9.00 5.16 13.82
C ARG A 300 8.49 6.60 13.77
N THR A 301 9.29 7.54 14.24
CA THR A 301 9.02 8.98 14.22
C THR A 301 10.28 9.69 13.80
N ILE A 302 10.18 10.74 12.99
CA ILE A 302 11.34 11.42 12.43
C ILE A 302 11.15 12.93 12.57
N SER A 303 12.14 13.64 13.10
CA SER A 303 12.07 15.10 13.21
C SER A 303 12.53 15.78 11.92
N LYS A 304 12.17 17.07 11.76
CA LYS A 304 12.64 17.89 10.62
C LYS A 304 14.16 18.03 10.60
N SER A 305 14.81 18.11 11.77
CA SER A 305 16.27 18.17 11.88
C SER A 305 16.93 16.86 11.44
N SER A 306 16.38 15.71 11.82
CA SER A 306 16.85 14.39 11.36
C SER A 306 16.77 14.24 9.83
N ILE A 307 15.75 14.80 9.17
CA ILE A 307 15.66 14.81 7.70
C ILE A 307 16.78 15.66 7.08
N SER A 308 17.09 16.81 7.68
CA SER A 308 18.19 17.66 7.20
C SER A 308 19.54 16.95 7.38
N TYR A 309 19.75 16.34 8.54
CA TYR A 309 20.96 15.56 8.82
C TYR A 309 21.11 14.36 7.88
N LEU A 310 20.01 13.65 7.59
CA LEU A 310 19.98 12.56 6.62
C LEU A 310 20.47 13.01 5.23
N LYS A 311 20.12 14.23 4.77
CA LYS A 311 20.63 14.74 3.48
C LYS A 311 22.15 14.87 3.49
N THR A 312 22.72 15.39 4.57
CA THR A 312 24.17 15.52 4.74
C THR A 312 24.83 14.14 4.73
N LEU A 313 24.32 13.20 5.52
CA LEU A 313 24.83 11.83 5.57
C LEU A 313 24.79 11.12 4.22
N ILE A 314 23.70 11.29 3.46
CA ILE A 314 23.59 10.70 2.12
C ILE A 314 24.65 11.30 1.18
N ALA A 315 24.85 12.62 1.21
CA ALA A 315 25.87 13.28 0.39
C ALA A 315 27.28 12.79 0.74
N GLU A 316 27.61 12.73 2.04
CA GLU A 316 28.87 12.22 2.56
C GLU A 316 29.10 10.76 2.14
N HIS A 317 28.11 9.88 2.33
CA HIS A 317 28.16 8.49 1.89
C HIS A 317 28.47 8.36 0.39
N HIS A 318 27.85 9.18 -0.45
CA HIS A 318 28.06 9.14 -1.91
C HIS A 318 29.43 9.69 -2.33
N GLN A 319 29.98 10.64 -1.57
CA GLN A 319 31.34 11.12 -1.78
C GLN A 319 32.36 10.04 -1.41
N LEU A 320 32.23 9.45 -0.21
CA LEU A 320 33.09 8.35 0.25
C LEU A 320 33.03 7.16 -0.69
N TYR A 321 31.83 6.75 -1.14
CA TYR A 321 31.70 5.63 -2.09
C TYR A 321 32.49 5.86 -3.38
N ARG A 322 32.40 7.07 -3.96
CA ARG A 322 33.12 7.39 -5.21
C ARG A 322 34.62 7.47 -5.00
N HIS A 323 35.06 7.97 -3.85
CA HIS A 323 36.48 8.10 -3.52
C HIS A 323 37.13 6.74 -3.24
N LEU A 324 36.49 5.89 -2.43
CA LEU A 324 37.06 4.62 -1.98
C LEU A 324 37.00 3.51 -3.03
N PHE A 325 35.92 3.47 -3.82
CA PHE A 325 35.69 2.36 -4.75
C PHE A 325 35.89 2.74 -6.21
N GLU A 326 36.17 4.02 -6.51
CA GLU A 326 36.39 4.55 -7.87
C GLU A 326 35.28 4.16 -8.86
N GLN A 327 34.05 3.99 -8.36
CA GLN A 327 32.92 3.49 -9.13
C GLN A 327 31.80 4.53 -9.29
N THR A 328 31.02 4.36 -10.36
CA THR A 328 29.78 5.11 -10.53
C THR A 328 28.73 4.68 -9.50
N LEU A 329 27.87 5.63 -9.14
CA LEU A 329 26.82 5.39 -8.16
C LEU A 329 25.82 4.37 -8.72
N LYS A 330 25.56 3.31 -7.94
CA LYS A 330 24.56 2.30 -8.26
C LYS A 330 23.15 2.93 -8.29
N PRO A 331 22.20 2.39 -9.07
CA PRO A 331 20.83 2.90 -9.13
C PRO A 331 20.15 3.06 -7.75
N LYS A 332 20.46 2.16 -6.80
CA LYS A 332 19.96 2.23 -5.42
C LYS A 332 20.40 3.50 -4.68
N PHE A 333 21.58 4.03 -4.97
CA PHE A 333 22.09 5.26 -4.37
C PHE A 333 21.35 6.48 -4.91
N ASN A 334 21.04 6.50 -6.21
CA ASN A 334 20.18 7.54 -6.77
C ASN A 334 18.79 7.56 -6.13
N ILE A 335 18.20 6.37 -5.86
CA ILE A 335 16.92 6.27 -5.15
C ILE A 335 17.04 6.83 -3.72
N LEU A 336 18.16 6.60 -3.04
CA LEU A 336 18.41 7.09 -1.68
C LEU A 336 18.33 8.63 -1.58
N LEU A 337 18.75 9.37 -2.62
CA LEU A 337 18.64 10.84 -2.68
C LEU A 337 17.19 11.35 -2.53
N HIS A 338 16.20 10.54 -2.88
CA HIS A 338 14.79 10.92 -2.77
C HIS A 338 14.19 10.69 -1.38
N TYR A 339 14.84 9.91 -0.51
CA TYR A 339 14.30 9.56 0.82
C TYR A 339 14.01 10.78 1.70
N PRO A 340 14.87 11.81 1.80
CA PRO A 340 14.55 13.00 2.58
C PRO A 340 13.26 13.70 2.13
N ARG A 341 12.99 13.72 0.82
CA ARG A 341 11.75 14.28 0.27
C ARG A 341 10.55 13.38 0.55
N ILE A 342 10.72 12.06 0.45
CA ILE A 342 9.67 11.08 0.75
C ILE A 342 9.28 11.17 2.23
N LEU A 343 10.26 11.17 3.14
CA LEU A 343 10.04 11.31 4.58
C LEU A 343 9.27 12.58 4.93
N LYS A 344 9.62 13.70 4.29
CA LYS A 344 8.93 14.98 4.51
C LYS A 344 7.47 14.94 4.00
N LYS A 345 7.22 14.30 2.86
CA LYS A 345 5.89 14.28 2.22
C LYS A 345 4.95 13.21 2.73
N VAL A 346 5.46 12.00 2.95
CA VAL A 346 4.69 10.78 3.22
C VAL A 346 4.85 10.33 4.68
N GLY A 347 5.93 10.71 5.35
CA GLY A 347 6.22 10.33 6.72
C GLY A 347 7.21 9.17 6.81
N PRO A 348 7.36 8.55 8.00
CA PRO A 348 8.33 7.49 8.25
C PRO A 348 8.20 6.30 7.28
N VAL A 349 9.29 5.99 6.55
CA VAL A 349 9.29 4.91 5.54
C VAL A 349 9.04 3.53 6.14
N ARG A 350 9.27 3.35 7.45
CA ARG A 350 8.95 2.14 8.19
C ARG A 350 7.46 1.78 8.15
N HIS A 351 6.56 2.74 8.00
CA HIS A 351 5.13 2.44 7.97
C HIS A 351 4.63 1.97 6.59
N ILE A 352 5.45 2.15 5.55
CA ILE A 352 5.13 1.78 4.16
C ILE A 352 6.05 0.69 3.59
N TRP A 353 6.94 0.12 4.40
CA TRP A 353 7.88 -0.89 3.94
C TRP A 353 7.22 -2.25 3.63
N VAL A 354 7.87 -3.03 2.78
CA VAL A 354 7.27 -4.21 2.13
C VAL A 354 7.27 -5.47 2.99
N MET A 355 8.07 -5.53 4.06
CA MET A 355 8.34 -6.77 4.82
C MET A 355 7.08 -7.48 5.36
N ARG A 356 6.04 -6.72 5.74
CA ARG A 356 4.79 -7.30 6.27
C ARG A 356 3.94 -7.94 5.18
N TYR A 357 3.92 -7.38 3.98
CA TYR A 357 3.23 -7.97 2.83
C TYR A 357 3.91 -9.27 2.38
N GLU A 358 5.25 -9.34 2.46
CA GLU A 358 5.98 -10.59 2.21
C GLU A 358 5.70 -11.68 3.27
N ALA A 359 5.53 -11.27 4.53
CA ALA A 359 5.05 -12.19 5.57
C ALA A 359 3.60 -12.66 5.30
N PHE A 360 2.73 -11.80 4.77
CA PHE A 360 1.38 -12.17 4.33
C PHE A 360 1.43 -13.18 3.16
N HIS A 361 2.36 -13.01 2.19
CA HIS A 361 2.58 -14.02 1.15
C HIS A 361 2.88 -15.40 1.72
N LYS A 362 3.61 -15.49 2.82
CA LYS A 362 3.92 -16.77 3.46
C LYS A 362 2.65 -17.50 3.91
N GLN A 363 1.64 -16.78 4.41
CA GLN A 363 0.34 -17.36 4.76
C GLN A 363 -0.37 -17.91 3.52
N LEU A 364 -0.47 -17.12 2.44
CA LEU A 364 -1.09 -17.55 1.18
C LEU A 364 -0.37 -18.76 0.56
N LYS A 365 0.97 -18.77 0.59
CA LYS A 365 1.80 -19.88 0.12
C LYS A 365 1.57 -21.14 0.95
N ALA A 366 1.43 -21.02 2.28
CA ALA A 366 1.13 -22.15 3.15
C ALA A 366 -0.24 -22.77 2.82
N THR A 367 -1.28 -21.93 2.66
CA THR A 367 -2.60 -22.39 2.22
C THR A 367 -2.55 -23.06 0.85
N ALA A 368 -1.83 -22.47 -0.11
CA ALA A 368 -1.70 -23.04 -1.45
C ALA A 368 -0.97 -24.39 -1.46
N LYS A 369 0.03 -24.57 -0.57
CA LYS A 369 0.77 -25.82 -0.42
C LYS A 369 -0.10 -26.95 0.11
N ILE A 370 -1.00 -26.65 1.06
CA ILE A 370 -1.93 -27.62 1.66
C ILE A 370 -3.12 -27.90 0.72
N SER A 371 -3.52 -26.92 -0.10
CA SER A 371 -4.66 -27.10 -1.01
C SER A 371 -4.35 -28.14 -2.10
N HIS A 372 -5.08 -29.25 -2.05
CA HIS A 372 -5.10 -30.26 -3.12
C HIS A 372 -5.96 -29.82 -4.32
N TYR A 373 -6.90 -28.90 -4.13
CA TYR A 373 -7.74 -28.37 -5.20
C TYR A 373 -7.01 -27.26 -5.96
N ARG A 374 -6.62 -27.53 -7.20
CA ARG A 374 -5.82 -26.62 -8.06
C ARG A 374 -6.58 -26.00 -9.23
N VAL A 375 -7.86 -26.37 -9.44
CA VAL A 375 -8.68 -25.88 -10.55
C VAL A 375 -9.05 -24.39 -10.37
N ASN A 376 -9.35 -23.97 -9.14
CA ASN A 376 -9.60 -22.56 -8.81
C ASN A 376 -8.87 -22.14 -7.53
N LEU A 377 -7.54 -22.24 -7.56
CA LEU A 377 -6.68 -21.93 -6.41
C LEU A 377 -6.90 -20.50 -5.89
N LEU A 378 -7.10 -19.51 -6.78
CA LEU A 378 -7.34 -18.12 -6.40
C LEU A 378 -8.59 -17.98 -5.53
N LEU A 379 -9.68 -18.65 -5.91
CA LEU A 379 -10.91 -18.65 -5.11
C LEU A 379 -10.69 -19.32 -3.76
N THR A 380 -10.01 -20.47 -3.73
CA THR A 380 -9.68 -21.16 -2.47
C THR A 380 -8.88 -20.26 -1.52
N LEU A 381 -7.88 -19.55 -2.03
CA LEU A 381 -7.08 -18.61 -1.25
C LEU A 381 -7.92 -17.44 -0.71
N CYS A 382 -8.75 -16.82 -1.55
CA CYS A 382 -9.64 -15.74 -1.12
C CYS A 382 -10.66 -16.22 -0.06
N ILE A 383 -11.28 -17.40 -0.26
CA ILE A 383 -12.24 -17.96 0.71
C ILE A 383 -11.55 -18.21 2.05
N LYS A 384 -10.36 -18.83 2.05
CA LYS A 384 -9.63 -19.11 3.29
C LYS A 384 -9.32 -17.82 4.07
N GLN A 385 -8.86 -16.78 3.37
CA GLN A 385 -8.61 -15.47 3.96
C GLN A 385 -9.89 -14.81 4.48
N GLN A 386 -11.00 -14.89 3.73
CA GLN A 386 -12.28 -14.35 4.20
C GLN A 386 -12.81 -15.09 5.42
N LEU A 387 -12.59 -16.41 5.54
CA LEU A 387 -12.97 -17.18 6.73
C LEU A 387 -12.16 -16.80 7.97
N GLU A 388 -10.85 -16.58 7.82
CA GLU A 388 -10.00 -16.08 8.92
C GLU A 388 -10.45 -14.70 9.41
N LEU A 389 -10.77 -13.81 8.46
CA LEU A 389 -11.29 -12.48 8.79
C LEU A 389 -12.69 -12.55 9.43
N SER A 390 -13.56 -13.43 8.94
CA SER A 390 -14.90 -13.65 9.51
C SER A 390 -14.82 -14.17 10.93
N TYR A 391 -13.86 -15.05 11.23
CA TYR A 391 -13.60 -15.50 12.61
C TYR A 391 -13.18 -14.34 13.52
N ARG A 392 -12.31 -13.43 13.05
CA ARG A 392 -11.94 -12.21 13.80
C ARG A 392 -13.18 -11.35 14.11
N PHE A 393 -14.06 -11.16 13.13
CA PHE A 393 -15.27 -10.37 13.29
C PHE A 393 -16.27 -11.02 14.26
N LEU A 394 -16.50 -12.34 14.13
CA LEU A 394 -17.38 -13.09 15.03
C LEU A 394 -16.86 -13.12 16.47
N SER A 395 -15.54 -13.22 16.65
CA SER A 395 -14.89 -13.17 17.96
C SER A 395 -14.80 -11.75 18.53
N ARG A 396 -15.26 -10.72 17.79
CA ARG A 396 -15.17 -9.30 18.16
C ARG A 396 -13.77 -8.87 18.59
N LYS A 397 -12.73 -9.45 17.97
CA LYS A 397 -11.33 -9.16 18.31
C LYS A 397 -10.87 -7.85 17.65
N GLY A 398 -10.79 -6.79 18.44
CA GLY A 398 -10.32 -5.44 18.05
C GLY A 398 -8.81 -5.33 17.81
N LEU A 399 -8.19 -4.22 18.19
CA LEU A 399 -6.74 -4.03 18.15
C LEU A 399 -6.09 -4.70 19.37
N THR A 400 -5.53 -5.89 19.19
CA THR A 400 -4.82 -6.59 20.26
C THR A 400 -3.32 -6.43 20.09
N ASN A 401 -2.63 -5.99 21.14
CA ASN A 401 -1.16 -6.06 21.16
C ASN A 401 -0.75 -7.53 21.29
N PRO A 402 0.08 -8.07 20.38
CA PRO A 402 0.58 -9.43 20.49
C PRO A 402 1.67 -9.58 21.57
N ILE A 403 2.11 -8.47 22.17
CA ILE A 403 3.13 -8.43 23.22
C ILE A 403 2.39 -8.41 24.56
N GLU A 404 2.35 -9.55 25.23
CA GLU A 404 2.09 -9.60 26.67
C GLU A 404 3.33 -9.04 27.37
N CYS A 405 3.28 -7.76 27.75
CA CYS A 405 4.29 -7.20 28.64
C CYS A 405 4.06 -7.82 30.03
N GLY A 406 5.07 -8.50 30.57
CA GLY A 406 5.05 -8.94 31.97
C GLY A 406 4.87 -7.75 32.93
N GLN A 407 4.47 -8.02 34.18
CA GLN A 407 4.39 -6.97 35.19
C GLN A 407 5.74 -6.23 35.29
N PHE A 408 5.73 -4.93 34.98
CA PHE A 408 6.84 -4.06 35.31
C PHE A 408 6.84 -3.89 36.84
N ILE A 409 7.63 -4.71 37.53
CA ILE A 409 7.98 -4.46 38.92
C ILE A 409 8.96 -3.28 38.86
N GLY A 410 8.47 -2.08 39.14
CA GLY A 410 9.31 -0.89 39.17
C GLY A 410 10.43 -1.05 40.17
N VAL A 411 11.63 -1.38 39.72
CA VAL A 411 12.85 -1.15 40.50
C VAL A 411 13.25 0.30 40.28
N LEU A 412 12.46 1.21 40.85
CA LEU A 412 12.94 2.52 41.24
C LEU A 412 13.53 2.34 42.63
N HIS A 413 14.79 1.94 42.71
CA HIS A 413 15.78 2.38 43.69
C HIS A 413 17.12 1.68 43.42
N ASP A 414 18.17 2.50 43.35
CA ASP A 414 19.60 2.14 43.34
C ASP A 414 20.27 1.69 42.03
N ILE A 415 20.24 2.55 41.00
CA ILE A 415 21.40 2.65 40.11
C ILE A 415 22.31 3.74 40.68
N LYS A 416 23.22 3.35 41.57
CA LYS A 416 24.38 4.18 41.91
C LYS A 416 25.17 4.43 40.63
N GLU A 417 25.51 5.70 40.42
CA GLU A 417 26.41 6.21 39.38
C GLU A 417 27.49 5.20 39.00
N ILE A 418 27.46 4.74 37.73
CA ILE A 418 28.64 4.17 37.11
C ILE A 418 29.62 5.32 36.94
N ARG A 419 30.50 5.49 37.93
CA ARG A 419 31.71 6.31 37.80
C ARG A 419 32.53 5.75 36.64
N LEU A 420 32.59 6.52 35.56
CA LEU A 420 33.65 6.41 34.55
C LEU A 420 34.99 6.58 35.27
N HIS A 421 35.68 5.47 35.53
CA HIS A 421 37.08 5.53 35.91
C HIS A 421 37.90 5.84 34.67
N SER A 422 38.35 7.08 34.58
CA SER A 422 39.54 7.45 33.83
C SER A 422 40.75 6.70 34.39
N LYS A 423 41.41 5.90 33.55
CA LYS A 423 42.86 5.69 33.59
C LYS A 423 43.40 5.65 32.18
#